data_AF-A0A428N481-F1
#
_entry.id   AF-A0A428N481-F1
#
_cell.length_a   1.000
_cell.length_b   1.000
_cell.length_c   1.000
_cell.angle_alpha   90.00
_cell.angle_beta   90.00
_cell.angle_gamma   90.00
#
_symmetry.space_group_name_H-M   'P 1'
#
loop_
_entity.id
_entity.type
_entity.pdbx_description
1 polymer ?
#
loop_
_entity_poly.entity_id
_entity_poly.type
_entity_poly.pdbx_seq_one_letter_code
_entity_poly.pdbx_strand_id
1 'polypeptide(L)' 'MGLALDEPAEDDVKQDINGIHVAIEEQILSHVDGVTLDVETTDDDQQGLVMHGGPNSDSDCC' A
#
# COMPACT_ATOMS: atom_id res chain seq x y z
N MET A 1 -6.04 -0.68 6.91
CA MET A 1 -4.69 -0.91 6.37
C MET A 1 -3.76 0.09 7.01
N GLY A 2 -2.64 -0.34 7.58
CA GLY A 2 -1.64 0.51 8.21
C GLY A 2 -0.26 0.18 7.65
N LEU A 3 0.66 1.15 7.67
CA LEU A 3 2.03 0.98 7.19
C LEU A 3 2.98 1.08 8.39
N ALA A 4 3.93 0.15 8.49
CA ALA A 4 4.96 0.14 9.51
C ALA A 4 6.30 -0.30 8.91
N LEU A 5 7.40 0.16 9.50
CA LEU A 5 8.75 -0.34 9.20
C LEU A 5 9.10 -1.36 10.27
N ASP A 6 9.00 -2.65 9.92
CA ASP A 6 9.28 -3.76 10.82
C ASP A 6 9.87 -4.96 10.05
N GLU A 7 10.38 -5.93 10.79
CA GLU A 7 10.77 -7.22 10.21
C GLU A 7 9.54 -7.99 9.73
N PRO A 8 9.60 -8.64 8.55
CA PRO A 8 8.48 -9.44 8.06
C PRO A 8 8.28 -10.69 8.92
N ALA A 9 7.03 -11.04 9.18
CA ALA A 9 6.66 -12.30 9.80
C ALA A 9 6.98 -13.51 8.89
N GLU A 10 6.91 -14.71 9.45
CA GLU A 10 7.18 -15.94 8.69
C GLU A 10 6.09 -16.24 7.64
N ASP A 11 4.86 -15.80 7.90
CA ASP A 11 3.67 -15.97 7.07
C ASP A 11 3.38 -14.78 6.14
N ASP A 12 4.21 -13.74 6.20
CA ASP A 12 4.09 -12.60 5.29
C ASP A 12 4.53 -12.94 3.87
N VAL A 13 3.80 -12.41 2.90
CA VAL A 13 4.20 -12.41 1.50
C VAL A 13 5.20 -11.28 1.27
N LYS A 14 6.43 -11.67 0.94
CA LYS A 14 7.56 -10.76 0.72
C LYS A 14 7.69 -10.42 -0.76
N GLN A 15 7.79 -9.14 -1.07
CA GLN A 15 7.93 -8.63 -2.43
C GLN A 15 9.00 -7.54 -2.50
N ASP A 16 9.68 -7.46 -3.64
CA ASP A 16 10.62 -6.40 -3.96
C ASP A 16 9.99 -5.49 -5.01
N ILE A 17 9.60 -4.27 -4.60
CA ILE A 17 8.91 -3.30 -5.46
C ILE A 17 9.77 -2.04 -5.52
N ASN A 18 10.25 -1.69 -6.71
CA ASN A 18 11.14 -0.52 -6.92
C ASN A 18 12.39 -0.53 -6.02
N GLY A 19 12.87 -1.72 -5.63
CA GLY A 19 14.01 -1.89 -4.71
C GLY A 19 13.66 -1.69 -3.23
N ILE A 20 12.37 -1.63 -2.90
CA ILE A 20 11.85 -1.61 -1.52
C ILE A 20 11.35 -3.01 -1.19
N HIS A 21 11.82 -3.56 -0.07
CA HIS A 21 11.30 -4.80 0.48
C HIS A 21 9.97 -4.53 1.19
N VAL A 22 8.90 -5.12 0.67
CA VAL A 22 7.54 -4.99 1.18
C VAL A 22 7.08 -6.34 1.71
N ALA A 23 6.53 -6.33 2.93
CA ALA A 23 5.93 -7.47 3.56
C ALA A 23 4.43 -7.25 3.68
N ILE A 24 3.64 -8.22 3.24
CA ILE A 24 2.18 -8.13 3.21
C ILE A 24 1.61 -9.35 3.92
N GLU A 25 0.83 -9.13 4.97
CA GLU A 25 0.12 -10.20 5.65
C GLU A 25 -0.83 -10.90 4.66
N GLU A 26 -0.80 -12.24 4.63
CA GLU A 26 -1.56 -13.03 3.66
C GLU A 26 -3.07 -12.71 3.68
N GLN A 27 -3.61 -12.38 4.86
CA GLN A 27 -5.02 -12.04 5.05
C GLN A 27 -5.49 -10.78 4.32
N ILE A 28 -4.58 -9.83 4.00
CA ILE A 28 -4.93 -8.59 3.30
C ILE A 28 -4.52 -8.60 1.82
N LEU A 29 -3.85 -9.67 1.35
CA LEU A 29 -3.25 -9.71 0.02
C LEU A 29 -4.24 -9.37 -1.11
N SER A 30 -5.48 -9.89 -1.02
CA SER A 30 -6.54 -9.59 -1.99
C SER A 30 -7.05 -8.15 -1.93
N HIS A 31 -6.92 -7.47 -0.79
CA HIS A 31 -7.37 -6.09 -0.60
C HIS A 31 -6.34 -5.06 -1.06
N VAL A 32 -5.06 -5.45 -1.08
CA VAL A 32 -3.96 -4.61 -1.55
C VAL A 32 -3.56 -4.91 -2.99
N ASP A 33 -4.24 -5.86 -3.64
CA ASP A 33 -4.04 -6.12 -5.06
C ASP A 33 -4.42 -4.89 -5.88
N GLY A 34 -3.51 -4.45 -6.74
CA GLY A 34 -3.65 -3.21 -7.52
C GLY A 34 -3.56 -1.91 -6.71
N VAL A 35 -3.08 -1.95 -5.45
CA VAL A 35 -2.77 -0.73 -4.68
C VAL A 35 -1.37 -0.22 -5.05
N THR A 36 -1.24 1.09 -5.25
CA THR A 36 0.06 1.78 -5.37
C THR A 36 0.32 2.68 -4.16
N LEU A 37 1.59 2.95 -3.88
CA LEU A 37 2.03 3.86 -2.84
C LEU A 37 2.94 4.92 -3.47
N ASP A 38 2.51 6.18 -3.41
CA ASP A 38 3.14 7.30 -4.09
C ASP A 38 3.54 8.39 -3.08
N VAL A 39 4.57 9.16 -3.43
CA VAL A 39 4.95 10.36 -2.67
C VAL A 39 4.31 11.56 -3.36
N GLU A 40 3.40 12.23 -2.65
CA GLU A 40 2.68 13.40 -3.17
C GLU A 40 2.88 14.61 -2.27
N THR A 41 2.73 15.80 -2.87
CA THR A 41 2.68 17.07 -2.14
C THR A 41 1.22 17.47 -2.00
N THR A 42 0.75 17.64 -0.76
CA THR A 42 -0.61 18.05 -0.46
C THR A 42 -0.78 19.57 -0.67
N ASP A 43 -2.03 20.03 -0.67
CA ASP A 43 -2.38 21.45 -0.85
C ASP A 43 -1.73 22.39 0.17
N ASP A 44 -1.30 21.85 1.32
CA ASP A 44 -0.60 22.57 2.38
C ASP A 44 0.94 22.59 2.20
N ASP A 45 1.44 22.29 0.98
CA ASP A 45 2.86 22.13 0.65
C ASP A 45 3.58 21.02 1.47
N GLN A 46 2.82 20.08 2.03
CA GLN A 46 3.39 18.97 2.82
C GLN A 46 3.60 17.74 1.94
N GLN A 47 4.77 17.11 2.05
CA GLN A 47 5.02 15.84 1.38
C GLN A 47 4.55 14.67 2.25
N GLY A 48 3.82 13.73 1.65
CA GLY A 48 3.29 12.56 2.32
C GLY A 48 3.23 11.34 1.42
N LEU A 49 3.02 10.18 2.04
CA LEU A 49 2.76 8.92 1.34
C LEU A 49 1.25 8.79 1.11
N VAL A 50 0.84 8.56 -0.14
CA VAL A 50 -0.55 8.41 -0.56
C VAL A 50 -0.75 7.04 -1.18
N MET A 51 -1.80 6.34 -0.76
CA MET A 51 -2.19 5.05 -1.34
C MET A 51 -3.30 5.25 -2.37
N HIS A 52 -3.12 4.69 -3.56
CA HIS A 52 -4.13 4.70 -4.64
C HIS A 52 -4.57 3.29 -5.01
N GLY A 53 -5.79 3.15 -5.55
CA GLY A 53 -6.29 1.87 -6.07
C GLY A 53 -6.84 0.92 -5.01
N GLY A 54 -6.94 -0.38 -5.36
CA GLY A 54 -7.57 -1.45 -4.57
C GLY A 54 -8.94 -1.89 -5.12
N PRO A 55 -9.39 -3.14 -4.85
CA PRO A 55 -10.58 -3.75 -5.45
C PRO A 55 -11.91 -3.06 -5.08
N ASN A 56 -11.90 -2.14 -4.11
CA ASN A 56 -13.06 -1.34 -3.70
C ASN A 56 -12.94 0.15 -4.08
N SER A 57 -11.91 0.52 -4.85
CA SER A 57 -11.70 1.90 -5.29
C SER A 57 -12.45 2.22 -6.58
N ASP A 58 -12.98 1.19 -7.24
CA ASP A 58 -14.11 1.28 -8.17
C ASP A 58 -15.44 1.31 -7.40
N SER A 59 -15.54 2.10 -6.32
CA SER A 59 -16.87 2.52 -5.86
C SER A 59 -17.42 3.44 -6.94
N ASP A 60 -18.13 2.83 -7.89
CA ASP A 60 -19.13 3.43 -8.76
C ASP A 60 -19.59 4.78 -8.20
N CYS A 61 -19.03 5.85 -8.78
CA CYS A 61 -19.53 7.20 -8.59
C CYS A 61 -20.91 7.25 -9.24
N CYS A 62 -21.95 7.13 -8.42
CA CYS A 62 -23.31 7.61 -8.67
C CYS A 62 -23.66 8.66 -7.61
#